data_AF-A0A2N9NE84-F1
#
_entry.id   AF-A0A2N9NE84-F1
#
_cell.length_a   1.000
_cell.length_b   1.000
_cell.length_c   1.000
_cell.angle_alpha   90.00
_cell.angle_beta   90.00
_cell.angle_gamma   90.00
#
_symmetry.space_group_name_H-M   'P 1'
#
loop_
_entity.id
_entity.type
_entity.pdbx_description
1 polymer ?
#
loop_
_entity_poly.entity_id
_entity_poly.type
_entity_poly.pdbx_seq_one_letter_code
_entity_poly.pdbx_strand_id
1 'polypeptide(L)'
;MREIYFRDEINYLFLRLPTPDQLILTCLDEGFSEEEIAARMGMSQACVSKHRKVILETAQRLGLLPSHAPRRVRTHQPLPRA
;
A
#
# COMPACT_ATOMS: atom_id res chain seq x y z
N MET A 1 4.39 15.60 18.22
CA MET A 1 3.62 16.26 17.13
C MET A 1 4.06 15.70 15.77
N ARG A 2 3.73 14.45 15.43
CA ARG A 2 3.98 13.86 14.09
C ARG A 2 2.74 13.16 13.49
N GLU A 3 1.62 13.12 14.20
CA GLU A 3 0.43 12.37 13.77
C GLU A 3 -0.48 13.17 12.83
N ILE A 4 -0.35 14.49 12.77
CA ILE A 4 -1.22 15.36 11.96
C ILE A 4 -0.77 15.38 10.49
N TYR A 5 0.52 15.17 10.20
CA TYR A 5 1.07 15.28 8.85
C TYR A 5 0.77 14.05 7.96
N PHE A 6 0.73 12.85 8.54
CA PHE A 6 0.54 11.61 7.77
C PHE A 6 -0.83 11.55 7.08
N ARG A 7 -1.88 12.12 7.71
CA ARG A 7 -3.21 12.21 7.12
C ARG A 7 -3.28 13.16 5.93
N ASP A 8 -2.47 14.23 5.93
CA ASP A 8 -2.47 15.21 4.83
C ASP A 8 -1.86 14.61 3.56
N GLU A 9 -0.78 13.85 3.70
CA GLU A 9 -0.13 13.12 2.61
C GLU A 9 -1.07 12.05 2.01
N ILE A 10 -1.79 11.31 2.84
CA ILE A 10 -2.79 10.33 2.41
C ILE A 10 -3.96 11.02 1.71
N ASN A 11 -4.47 12.14 2.25
CA ASN A 11 -5.54 12.91 1.62
C ASN A 11 -5.12 13.47 0.26
N TYR A 12 -3.88 13.96 0.14
CA TYR A 12 -3.34 14.46 -1.12
C TYR A 12 -3.22 13.36 -2.17
N LEU A 13 -2.78 12.16 -1.76
CA LEU A 13 -2.74 10.98 -2.62
C LEU A 13 -4.15 10.52 -3.02
N PHE A 14 -5.09 10.49 -2.06
CA PHE A 14 -6.48 10.10 -2.27
C PHE A 14 -7.15 10.96 -3.36
N LEU A 15 -6.95 12.28 -3.31
CA LEU A 15 -7.48 13.22 -4.31
C LEU A 15 -6.93 13.02 -5.73
N ARG A 16 -5.79 12.33 -5.88
CA ARG A 16 -5.13 12.08 -7.17
C ARG A 16 -5.41 10.70 -7.74
N LEU A 17 -5.98 9.79 -6.95
CA LEU A 17 -6.28 8.43 -7.33
C LEU A 17 -7.72 8.29 -7.85
N PRO A 18 -7.99 7.39 -8.80
CA PRO A 18 -9.36 7.05 -9.20
C PRO A 18 -10.09 6.30 -8.06
N THR A 19 -11.43 6.31 -8.09
CA THR A 19 -12.31 5.74 -7.04
C THR A 19 -11.94 4.32 -6.56
N PRO A 20 -11.59 3.34 -7.41
CA PRO A 20 -11.17 2.02 -6.91
C PRO A 20 -9.86 2.05 -6.13
N ASP A 21 -8.91 2.88 -6.54
CA ASP A 21 -7.61 3.01 -5.86
C ASP A 21 -7.75 3.77 -4.52
N GLN A 22 -8.66 4.73 -4.46
CA GLN A 22 -9.05 5.43 -3.23
C GLN A 22 -9.55 4.46 -2.16
N LEU A 23 -10.48 3.59 -2.52
CA LEU A 23 -11.04 2.59 -1.62
C LEU A 23 -9.98 1.61 -1.11
N ILE A 24 -9.07 1.17 -1.99
CA ILE A 24 -7.95 0.30 -1.61
C ILE A 24 -6.98 1.03 -0.69
N LEU A 25 -6.66 2.31 -0.95
CA LEU A 25 -5.82 3.13 -0.08
C LEU A 25 -6.42 3.28 1.32
N THR A 26 -7.73 3.52 1.42
CA THR A 26 -8.42 3.59 2.72
C THR A 26 -8.31 2.27 3.47
N CYS A 27 -8.55 1.13 2.82
CA CYS A 27 -8.41 -0.16 3.48
C CYS A 27 -6.96 -0.46 3.90
N LEU A 28 -5.96 0.00 3.14
CA LEU A 28 -4.56 -0.11 3.52
C LEU A 28 -4.23 0.77 4.74
N ASP A 29 -4.79 1.97 4.83
CA ASP A 29 -4.64 2.87 5.99
C ASP A 29 -5.28 2.29 7.26
N GLU A 30 -6.44 1.64 7.12
CA GLU A 30 -7.10 0.91 8.21
C GLU A 30 -6.37 -0.39 8.61
N GLY A 31 -5.35 -0.81 7.85
CA GLY A 31 -4.51 -1.98 8.16
C GLY A 31 -5.03 -3.31 7.62
N PHE A 32 -5.98 -3.31 6.67
CA PHE A 32 -6.47 -4.54 6.04
C PHE A 32 -5.40 -5.18 5.14
N SER A 33 -5.38 -6.51 5.15
CA SER A 33 -4.54 -7.31 4.27
C SER A 33 -5.07 -7.32 2.84
N GLU A 34 -4.21 -7.56 1.84
CA GLU A 34 -4.62 -7.62 0.43
C GLU A 34 -5.75 -8.65 0.19
N GLU A 35 -5.78 -9.74 0.96
CA GLU A 35 -6.83 -10.77 0.92
C GLU A 35 -8.18 -10.26 1.42
N GLU A 36 -8.18 -9.48 2.50
CA GLU A 36 -9.37 -8.90 3.10
C GLU A 36 -9.94 -7.78 2.21
N ILE A 37 -9.06 -6.99 1.60
CA ILE A 37 -9.43 -5.97 0.62
C ILE A 37 -10.04 -6.63 -0.62
N ALA A 38 -9.43 -7.71 -1.12
CA ALA A 38 -9.96 -8.47 -2.26
C ALA A 38 -11.37 -9.01 -1.96
N ALA A 39 -11.58 -9.58 -0.78
CA ALA A 39 -12.88 -10.08 -0.34
C ALA A 39 -13.92 -8.96 -0.21
N ARG A 40 -13.56 -7.80 0.37
CA ARG A 40 -14.46 -6.64 0.52
C ARG A 40 -14.86 -6.02 -0.81
N MET A 41 -13.91 -5.90 -1.75
CA MET A 41 -14.14 -5.27 -3.05
C MET A 41 -14.72 -6.22 -4.10
N GLY A 42 -14.86 -7.52 -3.77
CA GLY A 42 -15.26 -8.55 -4.74
C GLY A 42 -14.25 -8.71 -5.88
N MET A 43 -12.98 -8.40 -5.62
CA MET A 43 -11.90 -8.43 -6.60
C MET A 43 -10.94 -9.60 -6.35
N SER A 44 -10.16 -9.98 -7.36
CA SER A 44 -9.05 -10.91 -7.15
C SER A 44 -7.89 -10.22 -6.41
N GLN A 45 -7.13 -10.98 -5.63
CA GLN A 45 -5.90 -10.47 -4.99
C GLN A 45 -4.92 -9.89 -6.01
N ALA A 46 -4.84 -10.48 -7.21
CA ALA A 46 -4.01 -9.97 -8.30
C ALA A 46 -4.45 -8.57 -8.77
N CYS A 47 -5.76 -8.27 -8.77
CA CYS A 47 -6.26 -6.92 -9.04
C CYS A 47 -5.82 -5.95 -7.94
N VAL A 48 -6.05 -6.31 -6.67
CA VAL A 48 -5.65 -5.48 -5.52
C VAL A 48 -4.14 -5.18 -5.55
N SER A 49 -3.31 -6.17 -5.88
CA SER A 49 -1.86 -5.98 -5.99
C SER A 49 -1.47 -5.01 -7.11
N LYS A 50 -2.15 -5.05 -8.26
CA LYS A 50 -1.95 -4.08 -9.35
C LYS A 50 -2.32 -2.66 -8.92
N HIS A 51 -3.49 -2.50 -8.28
CA HIS A 51 -3.94 -1.20 -7.76
C HIS A 51 -2.98 -0.66 -6.71
N ARG A 52 -2.52 -1.50 -5.78
CA ARG A 52 -1.50 -1.15 -4.78
C ARG A 52 -0.22 -0.65 -5.42
N LYS A 53 0.23 -1.27 -6.51
CA LYS A 53 1.40 -0.80 -7.26
C LYS A 53 1.17 0.59 -7.87
N VAL A 54 0.01 0.83 -8.48
CA VAL A 54 -0.36 2.15 -9.03
C VAL A 54 -0.41 3.23 -7.95
N ILE A 55 -0.96 2.91 -6.77
CA ILE A 55 -0.98 3.80 -5.60
C ILE A 55 0.45 4.17 -5.18
N LEU A 56 1.35 3.18 -5.09
CA LEU A 56 2.76 3.41 -4.74
C LEU A 56 3.52 4.21 -5.80
N GLU A 57 3.27 3.95 -7.09
CA GLU A 57 3.88 4.72 -8.18
C GLU A 57 3.40 6.17 -8.17
N THR A 58 2.10 6.39 -7.91
CA THR A 58 1.52 7.73 -7.76
C THR A 58 2.12 8.46 -6.57
N ALA A 59 2.19 7.81 -5.41
CA ALA A 59 2.79 8.39 -4.21
C ALA A 59 4.26 8.77 -4.40
N GLN A 60 5.04 7.94 -5.10
CA GLN A 60 6.42 8.25 -5.47
C GLN A 60 6.51 9.45 -6.42
N ARG A 61 5.65 9.51 -7.44
CA ARG A 61 5.60 10.67 -8.36
C ARG A 61 5.26 11.98 -7.66
N LEU A 62 4.48 11.91 -6.57
CA LEU A 62 4.11 13.05 -5.74
C LEU A 62 5.15 13.37 -4.66
N GLY A 63 6.20 12.55 -4.50
CA GLY A 63 7.24 12.75 -3.49
C GLY A 63 6.82 12.41 -2.06
N LEU A 64 5.69 11.70 -1.88
CA LEU A 64 5.12 11.36 -0.57
C LEU A 64 5.73 10.10 0.06
N LEU A 65 6.46 9.30 -0.72
CA LEU A 65 7.15 8.11 -0.25
C LEU A 65 8.60 8.10 -0.76
N PRO A 66 9.58 7.71 0.08
CA PRO A 66 10.93 7.46 -0.41
C PRO A 66 10.89 6.32 -1.43
N SER A 67 11.53 6.51 -2.59
CA SER A 67 11.50 5.61 -3.78
C SER A 67 11.98 4.17 -3.57
N HIS A 68 12.20 3.74 -2.34
CA HIS A 68 12.53 2.37 -2.00
C HIS A 68 11.87 1.99 -0.67
N ALA A 69 10.68 1.41 -0.72
CA ALA A 69 10.34 0.42 0.29
C ALA A 69 11.45 -0.64 0.25
N PRO A 70 12.05 -1.03 1.40
CA PRO A 70 13.08 -2.05 1.39
C PRO A 70 12.46 -3.29 0.73
N ARG A 71 13.06 -3.72 -0.39
CA ARG A 71 12.79 -5.05 -0.95
C ARG A 71 12.84 -5.97 0.25
N ARG A 72 11.74 -6.69 0.55
CA ARG A 72 11.81 -7.83 1.46
C ARG A 72 12.92 -8.70 0.91
N VAL A 73 14.10 -8.62 1.50
CA VAL A 73 15.14 -9.60 1.30
C VAL A 73 14.45 -10.85 1.80
N ARG A 74 14.14 -11.78 0.90
CA ARG A 74 13.87 -13.15 1.29
C ARG A 74 15.17 -13.63 1.90
N THR A 75 15.39 -13.33 3.17
CA THR A 75 16.37 -14.04 3.98
C THR A 75 15.82 -15.45 4.08
N HIS A 76 16.22 -16.29 3.12
CA HIS A 76 16.38 -17.70 3.37
C HIS A 76 17.43 -17.81 4.47
N GLN A 77 17.01 -17.64 5.72
CA GLN A 77 17.81 -17.96 6.87
C GLN A 77 17.72 -19.48 7.01
N PRO A 78 18.75 -20.27 6.65
CA PRO A 78 18.71 -21.69 6.93
C PRO A 78 18.69 -21.87 8.46
N LEU A 79 17.74 -22.66 8.94
CA LEU A 79 17.64 -23.07 10.34
C LEU A 79 18.96 -23.72 10.77
N PRO A 80 19.52 -23.38 11.95
CA PRO A 80 20.72 -24.04 12.44
C PRO A 80 20.42 -25.51 12.66
N ARG A 81 21.20 -26.39 12.02
CA ARG A 81 21.18 -27.82 12.34
C ARG A 81 21.89 -27.98 13.68
N ALA A 82 21.14 -28.51 14.66
CA ALA A 82 21.65 -28.95 15.95
C ALA A 82 22.68 -30.06 15.81
#